data_AF-A0A285V3Y8-F1
#
_entry.id   AF-A0A285V3Y8-F1
#
_cell.length_a   1.000
_cell.length_b   1.000
_cell.length_c   1.000
_cell.angle_alpha   90.00
_cell.angle_beta   90.00
_cell.angle_gamma   90.00
#
_symmetry.space_group_name_H-M   'P 1'
#
loop_
_entity.id
_entity.type
_entity.pdbx_description
1 polymer ?
#
loop_
_entity_poly.entity_id
_entity_poly.type
_entity_poly.pdbx_seq_one_letter_code
_entity_poly.pdbx_strand_id
1 'polypeptide(L)'
;MQSSLDHPPAIEPEPLRLTPAGRRRRLSAVLIVLALLLAGTVWGDDDAFPFGPFRMYSTRNDPNAPVISTRAVGVTAAGEEIKLSGGQVGLRRAEFEGQIQRLREHPELLGLLADAFADDNPGAPELVAVQMVHRKFELSDGRPTGGYTDTVVVHLDLDDEDGNP
;
A
#
# COMPACT_ATOMS: atom_id res chain seq x y z
N MET A 1 -15.95 -65.13 36.00
CA MET A 1 -14.63 -64.52 36.26
C MET A 1 -14.46 -63.33 35.32
N GLN A 2 -14.81 -62.13 35.79
CA GLN A 2 -14.59 -60.89 35.06
C GLN A 2 -13.40 -60.22 35.74
N SER A 3 -12.23 -60.35 35.10
CA SER A 3 -10.98 -59.76 35.59
C SER A 3 -11.11 -58.25 35.44
N SER A 4 -11.21 -57.54 36.56
CA SER A 4 -11.13 -56.08 36.57
C SER A 4 -9.71 -55.71 36.13
N LEU A 5 -9.59 -55.09 34.96
CA LEU A 5 -8.36 -54.45 34.52
C LEU A 5 -8.18 -53.19 35.37
N ASP A 6 -7.28 -53.28 36.33
CA ASP A 6 -6.85 -52.13 37.13
C ASP A 6 -6.10 -51.17 36.19
N HIS A 7 -6.71 -50.04 35.86
CA HIS A 7 -6.08 -49.02 35.04
C HIS A 7 -5.05 -48.29 35.94
N PRO A 8 -3.77 -48.22 35.56
CA PRO A 8 -2.81 -47.47 36.36
C PRO A 8 -3.29 -46.02 36.47
N PRO A 9 -3.20 -45.38 37.65
CA PRO A 9 -3.60 -43.99 37.79
C PRO A 9 -2.78 -43.16 36.81
N ALA A 10 -3.46 -42.36 35.98
CA ALA A 10 -2.79 -41.43 35.09
C ALA A 10 -1.88 -40.54 35.95
N ILE A 11 -0.58 -40.58 35.70
CA ILE A 11 0.37 -39.67 36.33
C ILE A 11 0.08 -38.30 35.72
N GLU A 12 -0.71 -37.48 36.41
CA GLU A 12 -0.87 -36.10 36.01
C GLU A 12 0.50 -35.40 36.12
N PRO A 13 1.02 -34.82 35.04
CA PRO A 13 2.32 -34.18 35.08
C PRO A 13 2.29 -33.03 36.09
N GLU A 14 3.27 -33.01 36.98
CA GLU A 14 3.39 -31.97 38.00
C GLU A 14 3.44 -30.59 37.33
N PRO A 15 2.56 -29.64 37.69
CA PRO A 15 2.46 -28.38 36.97
C PRO A 15 3.73 -27.56 37.18
N LEU A 16 4.47 -27.33 36.09
CA LEU A 16 5.65 -26.47 36.08
C LEU A 16 5.26 -25.05 36.51
N ARG A 17 5.73 -24.64 37.70
CA ARG A 17 5.48 -23.30 38.26
C ARG A 17 6.50 -22.29 37.74
N LEU A 18 6.02 -21.16 37.24
CA LEU A 18 6.89 -20.07 36.81
C LEU A 18 7.61 -19.45 38.00
N THR A 19 8.91 -19.21 37.85
CA THR A 19 9.65 -18.41 38.83
C THR A 19 9.12 -16.97 38.85
N PRO A 20 9.22 -16.25 39.99
CA PRO A 20 8.78 -14.86 40.08
C PRO A 20 9.45 -13.94 39.04
N ALA A 21 10.72 -14.18 38.72
CA ALA A 21 11.42 -13.46 37.66
C ALA A 21 10.86 -13.76 36.27
N GLY A 22 10.56 -15.03 35.99
CA GLY A 22 9.91 -15.44 34.73
C GLY A 22 8.53 -14.81 34.55
N ARG A 23 7.73 -14.75 35.63
CA ARG A 23 6.42 -14.08 35.62
C ARG A 23 6.55 -12.58 35.34
N ARG A 24 7.50 -11.89 36.01
CA ARG A 24 7.73 -10.45 35.80
C ARG A 24 8.12 -10.14 34.36
N ARG A 25 9.07 -10.88 33.77
CA ARG A 25 9.49 -10.66 32.37
C ARG A 25 8.33 -10.81 31.39
N ARG A 26 7.50 -11.84 31.56
CA ARG A 26 6.32 -12.05 30.71
C ARG A 26 5.31 -10.92 30.87
N LEU A 27 5.02 -10.48 32.10
CA LEU A 27 4.14 -9.34 32.35
C LEU A 27 4.69 -8.05 31.74
N SER A 28 5.98 -7.77 31.89
CA SER A 28 6.61 -6.61 31.27
C SER A 28 6.50 -6.65 29.75
N ALA A 29 6.76 -7.81 29.12
CA ALA A 29 6.60 -7.96 27.67
C ALA A 29 5.15 -7.70 27.22
N VAL A 30 4.16 -8.25 27.93
CA VAL A 30 2.73 -8.00 27.64
C VAL A 30 2.39 -6.53 27.78
N LEU A 31 2.85 -5.86 28.85
CA LEU A 31 2.59 -4.44 29.07
C LEU A 31 3.24 -3.56 27.99
N ILE A 32 4.44 -3.91 27.53
CA ILE A 32 5.11 -3.19 26.44
C ILE A 32 4.30 -3.34 25.14
N VAL A 33 3.91 -4.57 24.77
CA VAL A 33 3.12 -4.81 23.56
C VAL A 33 1.77 -4.09 23.65
N LEU A 34 1.10 -4.14 24.80
CA LEU A 34 -0.15 -3.42 25.03
C LEU A 34 0.02 -1.91 24.89
N ALA A 35 1.09 -1.33 25.46
CA ALA A 35 1.38 0.09 25.34
C ALA A 35 1.64 0.50 23.88
N LEU A 36 2.39 -0.30 23.12
CA LEU A 36 2.63 -0.07 21.69
C LEU A 36 1.33 -0.13 20.88
N LEU A 37 0.46 -1.13 21.16
CA LEU A 37 -0.85 -1.24 20.50
C LEU A 37 -1.76 -0.06 20.81
N LEU A 38 -1.82 0.40 22.06
CA LEU A 38 -2.62 1.56 22.44
C LEU A 38 -2.08 2.84 21.79
N ALA A 39 -0.76 3.02 21.80
CA ALA A 39 -0.14 4.18 21.16
C ALA A 39 -0.38 4.19 19.65
N GLY A 40 -0.20 3.05 18.97
CA GLY A 40 -0.48 2.92 17.55
C GLY A 40 -1.97 3.09 17.24
N THR A 41 -2.88 2.63 18.09
CA THR A 41 -4.34 2.83 17.90
C THR A 41 -4.74 4.30 18.00
N VAL A 42 -4.14 5.07 18.93
CA VAL A 42 -4.51 6.47 19.17
C VAL A 42 -3.83 7.43 18.19
N TRP A 43 -2.56 7.18 17.83
CA TRP A 43 -1.75 8.10 17.04
C TRP A 43 -1.21 7.54 15.72
N GLY A 44 -1.27 6.23 15.50
CA GLY A 44 -0.76 5.58 14.30
C GLY A 44 -1.76 5.54 13.15
N ASP A 45 -1.24 5.14 12.00
CA ASP A 45 -1.98 4.83 10.77
C ASP A 45 -1.58 3.43 10.26
N ASP A 46 -2.09 3.03 9.10
CA ASP A 46 -1.83 1.74 8.45
C ASP A 46 -0.31 1.47 8.28
N ASP A 47 0.51 2.52 8.09
CA ASP A 47 1.97 2.44 7.98
C ASP A 47 2.69 2.01 9.27
N ALA A 48 2.04 2.16 10.43
CA ALA A 48 2.60 1.83 11.74
C ALA A 48 2.36 0.36 12.14
N PHE A 49 1.94 -0.49 11.20
CA PHE A 49 1.84 -1.94 11.40
C PHE A 49 3.15 -2.53 11.97
N PRO A 50 3.12 -3.49 12.92
CA PRO A 50 1.95 -4.22 13.43
C PRO A 50 1.23 -3.59 14.61
N PHE A 51 1.63 -2.39 15.04
CA PHE A 51 1.07 -1.75 16.24
C PHE A 51 0.04 -0.65 15.92
N GLY A 52 0.04 -0.12 14.69
CA GLY A 52 -1.01 0.73 14.14
C GLY A 52 -2.26 -0.06 13.74
N PRO A 53 -3.44 0.56 13.76
CA PRO A 53 -4.69 -0.08 13.37
C PRO A 53 -4.76 -0.21 11.85
N PHE A 54 -5.49 -1.22 11.35
CA PHE A 54 -5.96 -1.20 9.97
C PHE A 54 -7.16 -0.26 9.86
N ARG A 55 -6.94 1.02 9.55
CA ARG A 55 -7.98 2.05 9.47
C ARG A 55 -9.07 1.69 8.46
N MET A 56 -8.69 0.96 7.41
CA MET A 56 -9.61 0.40 6.41
C MET A 56 -10.78 -0.41 7.00
N TYR A 57 -10.61 -1.03 8.17
CA TYR A 57 -11.64 -1.85 8.82
C TYR A 57 -12.18 -1.28 10.13
N SER A 58 -11.50 -0.28 10.70
CA SER A 58 -11.76 0.20 12.06
C SER A 58 -12.39 1.58 12.14
N THR A 59 -12.45 2.32 11.02
CA THR A 59 -13.00 3.68 10.99
C THR A 59 -14.00 3.87 9.85
N ARG A 60 -15.02 4.70 10.08
CA ARG A 60 -15.91 5.17 9.02
C ARG A 60 -15.23 6.32 8.28
N ASN A 61 -15.08 6.20 6.97
CA ASN A 61 -14.60 7.29 6.13
C ASN A 61 -15.63 8.43 6.11
N ASP A 62 -15.16 9.67 6.09
CA ASP A 62 -16.00 10.85 5.87
C ASP A 62 -16.69 10.73 4.49
N PRO A 63 -18.04 10.74 4.43
CA PRO A 63 -18.78 10.58 3.19
C PRO A 63 -18.57 11.73 2.18
N ASN A 64 -18.01 12.85 2.62
CA ASN A 64 -17.66 13.99 1.77
C ASN A 64 -16.15 14.08 1.51
N ALA A 65 -15.35 13.19 2.11
CA ALA A 65 -13.94 13.13 1.80
C ALA A 65 -13.75 12.65 0.34
N PRO A 66 -12.84 13.28 -0.40
CA PRO A 66 -12.61 12.98 -1.80
C PRO A 66 -11.91 11.63 -1.97
N VAL A 67 -12.22 10.94 -3.07
CA VAL A 67 -11.56 9.66 -3.42
C VAL A 67 -10.44 9.93 -4.42
N ILE A 68 -9.25 9.45 -4.11
CA ILE A 68 -8.07 9.62 -4.96
C ILE A 68 -7.88 8.37 -5.85
N SER A 69 -7.69 8.61 -7.14
CA SER A 69 -7.33 7.60 -8.12
C SER A 69 -5.98 7.90 -8.75
N THR A 70 -4.99 7.05 -8.50
CA THR A 70 -3.65 7.18 -9.07
C THR A 70 -3.59 6.49 -10.43
N ARG A 71 -2.99 7.16 -11.41
CA ARG A 71 -2.79 6.66 -12.77
C ARG A 71 -1.45 7.11 -13.32
N ALA A 72 -0.77 6.19 -14.02
CA ALA A 72 0.34 6.51 -14.90
C ALA A 72 -0.20 6.84 -16.30
N VAL A 73 0.30 7.92 -16.89
CA VAL A 73 -0.02 8.38 -18.25
C VAL A 73 1.26 8.77 -18.98
N GLY A 74 1.32 8.47 -20.27
CA GLY A 74 2.27 9.05 -21.21
C GLY A 74 1.63 10.27 -21.86
N VAL A 75 2.42 11.27 -22.20
CA VAL A 75 1.98 12.46 -22.92
C VAL A 75 2.66 12.46 -24.28
N THR A 76 1.89 12.63 -25.36
CA THR A 76 2.44 12.73 -26.72
C THR A 76 2.87 14.16 -27.04
N ALA A 77 3.62 14.34 -28.12
CA ALA A 77 3.98 15.68 -28.61
C ALA A 77 2.77 16.59 -28.93
N ALA A 78 1.60 15.99 -29.20
CA ALA A 78 0.34 16.71 -29.40
C ALA A 78 -0.35 17.11 -28.08
N GLY A 79 0.20 16.73 -26.93
CA GLY A 79 -0.38 16.94 -25.60
C GLY A 79 -1.48 15.93 -25.25
N GLU A 80 -1.58 14.82 -25.98
CA GLU A 80 -2.59 13.79 -25.69
C GLU A 80 -2.09 12.84 -24.59
N GLU A 81 -2.96 12.57 -23.61
CA GLU A 81 -2.67 11.58 -22.56
C GLU A 81 -3.00 10.16 -23.01
N ILE A 82 -1.99 9.29 -23.00
CA ILE A 82 -2.14 7.85 -23.18
C ILE A 82 -2.04 7.16 -21.84
N LYS A 83 -3.03 6.33 -21.51
CA LYS A 83 -3.04 5.62 -20.23
C LYS A 83 -2.02 4.47 -20.24
N LEU A 84 -0.99 4.55 -19.41
CA LEU A 84 0.00 3.48 -19.21
C LEU A 84 -0.42 2.52 -18.08
N SER A 85 -1.34 2.95 -17.22
CA SER A 85 -1.86 2.13 -16.11
C SER A 85 -2.94 1.12 -16.53
N GLY A 86 -3.10 0.04 -15.75
CA GLY A 86 -4.18 -0.94 -15.91
C GLY A 86 -3.81 -2.11 -16.82
N GLY A 87 -2.55 -2.53 -16.78
CA GLY A 87 -2.05 -3.68 -17.55
C GLY A 87 -1.49 -3.35 -18.94
N GLN A 88 -1.59 -2.10 -19.40
CA GLN A 88 -1.01 -1.64 -20.67
C GLN A 88 0.51 -1.79 -20.72
N VAL A 89 1.18 -1.65 -19.57
CA VAL A 89 2.63 -1.88 -19.40
C VAL A 89 2.91 -3.02 -18.40
N GLY A 90 1.99 -3.98 -18.29
CA GLY A 90 2.13 -5.13 -17.39
C GLY A 90 1.97 -4.84 -15.89
N LEU A 91 1.79 -3.59 -15.48
CA LEU A 91 1.65 -3.20 -14.07
C LEU A 91 0.21 -2.88 -13.64
N ARG A 92 -0.12 -3.30 -12.41
CA ARG A 92 -1.39 -3.00 -11.75
C ARG A 92 -1.32 -1.64 -11.05
N ARG A 93 -2.49 -1.01 -10.88
CA ARG A 93 -2.63 0.26 -10.15
C ARG A 93 -1.97 0.24 -8.77
N ALA A 94 -2.18 -0.84 -8.00
CA ALA A 94 -1.63 -0.98 -6.65
C ALA A 94 -0.09 -1.03 -6.62
N GLU A 95 0.55 -1.53 -7.68
CA GLU A 95 2.01 -1.58 -7.78
C GLU A 95 2.58 -0.16 -7.95
N PHE A 96 1.89 0.70 -8.72
CA PHE A 96 2.25 2.12 -8.82
C PHE A 96 2.01 2.88 -7.52
N GLU A 97 0.85 2.67 -6.88
CA GLU A 97 0.52 3.34 -5.62
C GLU A 97 1.55 3.00 -4.52
N GLY A 98 1.96 1.74 -4.42
CA GLY A 98 2.98 1.30 -3.46
C GLY A 98 4.40 1.80 -3.74
N GLN A 99 4.69 2.29 -4.95
CA GLN A 99 6.01 2.81 -5.34
C GLN A 99 6.06 4.33 -5.46
N ILE A 100 4.97 5.05 -5.13
CA ILE A 100 4.88 6.49 -5.42
C ILE A 100 5.99 7.32 -4.74
N GLN A 101 6.40 6.97 -3.52
CA GLN A 101 7.49 7.69 -2.83
C GLN A 101 8.82 7.46 -3.54
N ARG A 102 9.09 6.21 -3.92
CA ARG A 102 10.29 5.87 -4.70
C ARG A 102 10.30 6.58 -6.05
N LEU A 103 9.16 6.68 -6.74
CA LEU A 103 9.06 7.40 -8.00
C LEU A 103 9.23 8.93 -7.83
N ARG A 104 8.86 9.50 -6.68
CA ARG A 104 9.16 10.91 -6.37
C ARG A 104 10.65 11.14 -6.15
N GLU A 105 11.32 10.19 -5.50
CA GLU A 105 12.76 10.24 -5.26
C GLU A 105 13.58 9.94 -6.53
N HIS A 106 13.04 9.08 -7.39
CA HIS A 106 13.67 8.59 -8.62
C HIS A 106 12.69 8.68 -9.81
N PRO A 107 12.41 9.88 -10.34
CA PRO A 107 11.50 10.07 -11.47
C PRO A 107 11.95 9.36 -12.75
N GLU A 108 13.25 9.14 -12.94
CA GLU A 108 13.85 8.43 -14.08
C GLU A 108 13.30 7.00 -14.25
N LEU A 109 12.78 6.39 -13.17
CA LEU A 109 12.13 5.09 -13.24
C LEU A 109 10.84 5.10 -14.09
N LEU A 110 10.25 6.27 -14.35
CA LEU A 110 9.12 6.39 -15.26
C LEU A 110 9.52 6.15 -16.72
N GLY A 111 10.79 6.36 -17.10
CA GLY A 111 11.30 6.08 -18.45
C GLY A 111 11.13 4.61 -18.82
N LEU A 112 11.32 3.71 -17.86
CA LEU A 112 11.08 2.27 -18.04
C LEU A 112 9.63 1.94 -18.45
N LEU A 113 8.67 2.78 -18.09
CA LEU A 113 7.27 2.62 -18.52
C LEU A 113 7.07 3.08 -19.97
N ALA A 114 7.78 4.12 -20.39
CA ALA A 114 7.78 4.57 -21.77
C ALA A 114 8.40 3.50 -22.68
N ASP A 115 9.54 2.95 -22.29
CA ASP A 115 10.22 1.86 -23.00
C ASP A 115 9.30 0.65 -23.17
N ALA A 116 8.73 0.16 -22.06
CA ALA A 116 7.81 -0.97 -22.10
C ALA A 116 6.58 -0.71 -22.98
N PHE A 117 6.04 0.52 -22.95
CA PHE A 117 4.92 0.89 -23.80
C PHE A 117 5.32 0.91 -25.29
N ALA A 118 6.47 1.48 -25.64
CA ALA A 118 6.96 1.55 -27.01
C ALA A 118 7.24 0.16 -27.59
N ASP A 119 7.86 -0.72 -26.80
CA ASP A 119 8.14 -2.12 -27.16
C ASP A 119 6.85 -2.90 -27.46
N ASP A 120 5.82 -2.74 -26.60
CA ASP A 120 4.54 -3.41 -26.76
C ASP A 120 3.63 -2.75 -27.82
N ASN A 121 3.91 -1.49 -28.20
CA ASN A 121 3.09 -0.71 -29.13
C ASN A 121 3.91 0.02 -30.22
N PRO A 122 4.55 -0.69 -31.16
CA PRO A 122 5.48 -0.10 -32.15
C PRO A 122 4.88 0.92 -33.12
N GLY A 123 3.54 1.00 -33.20
CA GLY A 123 2.82 1.95 -34.06
C GLY A 123 2.09 3.07 -33.30
N ALA A 124 2.24 3.12 -31.98
CA ALA A 124 1.68 4.19 -31.17
C ALA A 124 2.46 5.50 -31.37
N PRO A 125 1.83 6.67 -31.12
CA PRO A 125 2.54 7.94 -31.08
C PRO A 125 3.67 7.92 -30.05
N GLU A 126 4.77 8.59 -30.38
CA GLU A 126 5.89 8.80 -29.48
C GLU A 126 5.46 9.62 -28.25
N LEU A 127 5.96 9.20 -27.09
CA LEU A 127 5.73 9.87 -25.82
C LEU A 127 6.87 10.87 -25.58
N VAL A 128 6.52 12.10 -25.21
CA VAL A 128 7.47 13.16 -24.83
C VAL A 128 7.61 13.31 -23.32
N ALA A 129 6.68 12.75 -22.56
CA ALA A 129 6.74 12.72 -21.10
C ALA A 129 5.96 11.54 -20.52
N VAL A 130 6.30 11.16 -19.29
CA VAL A 130 5.52 10.24 -18.46
C VAL A 130 5.17 10.90 -17.13
N GLN A 131 3.91 10.76 -16.74
CA GLN A 131 3.37 11.39 -15.54
C GLN A 131 2.64 10.38 -14.65
N MET A 132 2.82 10.57 -13.35
CA MET A 132 1.93 10.02 -12.34
C MET A 132 0.92 11.10 -11.97
N VAL A 133 -0.37 10.78 -12.11
CA VAL A 133 -1.48 11.71 -11.88
C VAL A 133 -2.39 11.19 -10.78
N HIS A 134 -2.69 12.05 -9.81
CA HIS A 134 -3.76 11.85 -8.83
C HIS A 134 -5.03 12.53 -9.31
N ARG A 135 -6.05 11.74 -9.65
CA ARG A 135 -7.40 12.24 -9.87
C ARG A 135 -8.17 12.22 -8.56
N LYS A 136 -8.59 13.38 -8.09
CA LYS A 136 -9.38 13.57 -6.90
C LYS A 136 -10.86 13.71 -7.29
N PHE A 137 -11.67 12.70 -6.99
CA PHE A 137 -13.11 12.74 -7.20
C PHE A 137 -13.81 13.37 -6.01
N GLU A 138 -14.69 14.33 -6.28
CA GLU A 138 -15.51 14.96 -5.25
C GLU A 138 -16.70 14.09 -4.89
N LEU A 139 -16.96 13.96 -3.59
CA LEU A 139 -18.10 13.24 -3.05
C LEU A 139 -19.04 14.18 -2.30
N SER A 140 -20.34 13.89 -2.39
CA SER A 140 -21.39 14.46 -1.55
C SER A 140 -22.26 13.32 -1.03
N ASP A 141 -22.35 13.20 0.30
CA ASP A 141 -23.09 12.13 0.98
C ASP A 141 -22.73 10.71 0.47
N GLY A 142 -21.44 10.48 0.22
CA GLY A 142 -20.92 9.20 -0.26
C GLY A 142 -21.18 8.92 -1.74
N ARG A 143 -21.69 9.90 -2.51
CA ARG A 143 -21.94 9.79 -3.95
C ARG A 143 -21.01 10.72 -4.74
N PRO A 144 -20.49 10.28 -5.90
CA PRO A 144 -19.72 11.16 -6.79
C PRO A 144 -20.56 12.35 -7.25
N THR A 145 -19.99 13.56 -7.19
CA THR A 145 -20.63 14.77 -7.75
C THR A 145 -20.46 14.87 -9.27
N GLY A 146 -19.54 14.07 -9.83
CA GLY A 146 -19.07 14.19 -11.22
C GLY A 146 -17.89 15.14 -11.37
N GLY A 147 -17.63 16.00 -10.38
CA GLY A 147 -16.44 16.84 -10.32
C GLY A 147 -15.18 16.04 -10.02
N TYR A 148 -14.09 16.39 -10.70
CA TYR A 148 -12.77 15.89 -10.37
C TYR A 148 -11.69 16.95 -10.59
N THR A 149 -10.56 16.79 -9.91
CA THR A 149 -9.35 17.58 -10.13
C THR A 149 -8.17 16.64 -10.31
N ASP A 150 -7.36 16.88 -11.33
CA ASP A 150 -6.13 16.13 -11.56
C ASP A 150 -4.93 16.90 -10.99
N THR A 151 -3.99 16.18 -10.40
CA THR A 151 -2.73 16.73 -9.90
C THR A 151 -1.60 15.81 -10.33
N VAL A 152 -0.65 16.35 -11.09
CA VAL A 152 0.59 15.64 -11.42
C VAL A 152 1.43 15.56 -10.16
N VAL A 153 1.83 14.35 -9.78
CA VAL A 153 2.56 14.07 -8.54
C VAL A 153 4.00 13.64 -8.79
N VAL A 154 4.28 13.10 -9.98
CA VAL A 154 5.62 12.81 -10.50
C VAL A 154 5.55 13.08 -12.01
N HIS A 155 6.59 13.68 -12.55
CA HIS A 155 6.71 14.03 -13.96
C HIS A 155 8.14 13.74 -14.42
N LEU A 156 8.26 13.12 -15.59
CA LEU A 156 9.52 12.91 -16.30
C LEU A 156 9.33 13.36 -17.75
N ASP A 157 10.14 14.30 -18.20
CA ASP A 157 10.26 14.64 -19.62
C ASP A 157 11.24 13.67 -20.29
N LEU A 158 10.81 13.06 -21.41
CA LEU A 158 11.60 12.10 -22.18
C LEU A 158 12.46 12.79 -23.25
N ASP A 159 12.02 13.96 -23.72
CA ASP A 159 12.77 14.78 -24.69
C ASP A 159 14.14 15.24 -24.14
N ASP A 160 14.31 15.24 -22.81
CA ASP A 160 15.56 15.59 -22.14
C ASP A 160 16.55 14.41 -22.07
N GLU A 161 16.13 13.15 -22.30
CA GLU A 161 17.00 11.97 -22.28
C GLU A 161 17.82 11.79 -23.57
N ASP A 162 17.37 12.35 -24.70
CA ASP A 162 18.16 12.46 -25.93
C ASP A 162 19.26 13.54 -25.84
N GLY A 163 19.30 14.28 -24.71
CA GLY A 163 20.19 15.39 -24.45
C GLY A 163 21.26 15.11 -23.39
N ASN A 164 22.13 14.12 -23.60
CA ASN A 164 23.45 14.14 -22.93
C ASN A 164 24.61 13.92 -23.94
N PRO A 165 25.66 14.77 -23.93
CA PRO A 165 26.81 14.74 -24.84
C PRO A 165 27.69 13.47 -24.77
#